data_AF-A0A842V408-F1
#
_entry.id   AF-A0A842V408-F1
#
_cell.length_a   1.000
_cell.length_b   1.000
_cell.length_c   1.000
_cell.angle_alpha   90.00
_cell.angle_beta   90.00
_cell.angle_gamma   90.00
#
_symmetry.space_group_name_H-M   'P 1'
#
loop_
_entity.id
_entity.type
_entity.pdbx_description
1 polymer ?
#
loop_
_entity_poly.entity_id
_entity_poly.type
_entity_poly.pdbx_seq_one_letter_code
_entity_poly.pdbx_strand_id
1 'polypeptide(L)'
;MHRLYERKNILRLIALTVLIIIAIAIGRYSGIFDPDKVTSFVKDSGILAPLTYILAYVLLTLMFVPGTPITIAAGYIFGGILGTAYTVIAAALSASAAFTVSR
;
A
#
# COMPACT_ATOMS: atom_id res chain seq x y z
N MET A 1 -34.40 -17.81 -6.83
CA MET A 1 -33.22 -17.77 -5.93
C MET A 1 -32.01 -16.97 -6.44
N HIS A 2 -32.06 -16.26 -7.58
CA HIS A 2 -30.92 -15.48 -8.10
C HIS A 2 -30.71 -14.07 -7.47
N ARG A 3 -31.77 -13.39 -6.99
CA ARG A 3 -31.66 -11.99 -6.49
C ARG A 3 -31.02 -11.81 -5.10
N LEU A 4 -30.91 -12.87 -4.30
CA LEU A 4 -30.33 -12.79 -2.95
C LEU A 4 -28.79 -12.81 -2.97
N TYR A 5 -28.17 -13.39 -4.01
CA TYR A 5 -26.71 -13.42 -4.17
C TYR A 5 -26.16 -12.04 -4.57
N GLU A 6 -26.88 -11.32 -5.45
CA GLU A 6 -26.48 -9.97 -5.86
C GLU A 6 -26.54 -8.96 -4.71
N ARG A 7 -27.56 -9.02 -3.84
CA ARG A 7 -27.62 -8.13 -2.67
C ARG A 7 -26.46 -8.34 -1.70
N LYS A 8 -26.02 -9.58 -1.50
CA LYS A 8 -24.90 -9.89 -0.61
C LYS A 8 -23.55 -9.46 -1.20
N ASN A 9 -23.40 -9.53 -2.52
CA ASN A 9 -22.22 -9.02 -3.23
C ASN A 9 -22.20 -7.49 -3.31
N ILE A 10 -23.34 -6.84 -3.53
CA ILE A 10 -23.47 -5.37 -3.50
C ILE A 10 -23.21 -4.84 -2.08
N LEU A 11 -23.73 -5.50 -1.04
CA LEU A 11 -23.44 -5.14 0.35
C LEU A 11 -21.95 -5.32 0.70
N ARG A 12 -21.30 -6.38 0.20
CA ARG A 12 -19.84 -6.55 0.33
C ARG A 12 -19.07 -5.47 -0.43
N LEU A 13 -19.48 -5.12 -1.64
CA LEU A 13 -18.88 -4.05 -2.45
C LEU A 13 -19.02 -2.70 -1.76
N ILE A 14 -20.20 -2.36 -1.24
CA ILE A 14 -20.42 -1.12 -0.50
C ILE A 14 -19.60 -1.10 0.78
N ALA A 15 -19.56 -2.21 1.53
CA ALA A 15 -18.76 -2.32 2.74
C ALA A 15 -17.25 -2.17 2.46
N LEU A 16 -16.75 -2.75 1.36
CA LEU A 16 -15.36 -2.59 0.91
C LEU A 16 -15.08 -1.15 0.49
N THR A 17 -15.98 -0.52 -0.27
CA THR A 17 -15.82 0.89 -0.68
C THR A 17 -15.79 1.83 0.53
N VAL A 18 -16.68 1.61 1.51
CA VAL A 18 -16.71 2.38 2.76
C VAL A 18 -15.45 2.14 3.58
N LEU A 19 -14.97 0.89 3.67
CA LEU A 19 -13.71 0.54 4.34
C LEU A 19 -12.51 1.26 3.70
N ILE A 20 -12.45 1.31 2.36
CA ILE A 20 -11.41 2.01 1.61
C ILE A 20 -11.47 3.53 1.87
N ILE A 21 -12.67 4.13 1.88
CA ILE A 21 -12.84 5.56 2.18
C ILE A 21 -12.39 5.87 3.62
N ILE A 22 -12.71 5.01 4.58
CA ILE A 22 -12.29 5.17 5.98
C ILE A 22 -10.77 5.01 6.11
N ALA A 23 -10.16 4.04 5.45
CA ALA A 23 -8.71 3.87 5.44
C ALA A 23 -7.99 5.09 4.85
N ILE A 24 -8.53 5.67 3.76
CA ILE A 24 -8.02 6.91 3.18
C ILE A 24 -8.20 8.08 4.15
N ALA A 25 -9.36 8.22 4.78
CA ALA A 25 -9.64 9.29 5.73
C ALA A 25 -8.72 9.23 6.96
N ILE A 26 -8.49 8.04 7.51
CA ILE A 26 -7.54 7.81 8.62
C ILE A 26 -6.11 8.11 8.17
N GLY A 27 -5.71 7.68 6.98
CA GLY A 27 -4.42 8.02 6.40
C GLY A 27 -4.18 9.54 6.31
N ARG A 28 -5.22 10.29 5.93
CA ARG A 28 -5.18 11.75 5.84
C ARG A 28 -5.12 12.43 7.21
N TYR A 29 -5.73 11.85 8.24
CA TYR A 29 -5.80 12.44 9.58
C TYR A 29 -4.60 12.10 10.48
N SER A 30 -3.95 10.95 10.29
CA SER A 30 -2.93 10.47 11.24
C SER A 30 -1.52 11.06 11.07
N GLY A 31 -1.27 11.89 10.05
CA GLY A 31 0.11 12.38 9.79
C GLY A 31 1.13 11.28 9.46
N ILE A 32 0.65 10.05 9.20
CA ILE A 32 1.48 8.91 8.73
C ILE A 32 1.96 9.16 7.28
N PHE A 33 1.22 9.99 6.55
CA PHE A 33 1.52 10.43 5.19
C PHE A 33 2.47 11.62 5.13
N ASP A 34 3.14 11.97 6.23
CA ASP A 34 4.20 12.98 6.20
C ASP A 34 5.37 12.42 5.36
N PRO A 35 5.51 12.85 4.09
CA PRO A 35 6.45 12.23 3.16
C PRO A 35 7.86 12.36 3.72
N ASP A 36 8.15 13.48 4.39
CA ASP A 36 9.45 13.77 4.98
C ASP A 36 9.82 12.77 6.08
N LYS A 37 8.90 12.33 6.95
CA LYS A 37 9.23 11.37 8.02
C LYS A 37 9.54 9.98 7.46
N VAL A 38 8.73 9.51 6.52
CA VAL A 38 8.91 8.19 5.91
C VAL A 38 10.17 8.18 5.05
N THR A 39 10.39 9.23 4.26
CA THR A 39 11.58 9.34 3.41
C THR A 39 12.86 9.50 4.21
N SER A 40 12.83 10.20 5.35
CA SER A 40 13.97 10.29 6.28
C SER A 40 14.33 8.93 6.87
N PHE A 41 13.34 8.15 7.34
CA PHE A 41 13.57 6.82 7.90
C PHE A 41 14.20 5.85 6.88
N VAL A 42 13.73 5.89 5.64
CA VAL A 42 14.28 5.06 4.56
C VAL A 42 15.66 5.56 4.14
N LYS A 43 15.91 6.87 4.07
CA LYS A 43 17.24 7.43 3.77
C LYS A 43 18.26 7.10 4.86
N ASP A 44 17.88 7.16 6.13
CA ASP A 44 18.76 6.79 7.27
C ASP A 44 19.14 5.30 7.24
N SER A 45 18.36 4.46 6.57
CA SER A 45 18.69 3.03 6.39
C SER A 45 19.86 2.80 5.41
N GLY A 46 20.34 3.84 4.73
CA GLY A 46 21.54 3.80 3.88
C GLY A 46 21.47 2.72 2.80
N ILE A 47 22.39 1.75 2.84
CA ILE A 47 22.47 0.67 1.85
C ILE A 47 21.27 -0.29 1.90
N LEU A 48 20.56 -0.34 3.02
CA LEU A 48 19.36 -1.16 3.24
C LEU A 48 18.05 -0.41 2.92
N ALA A 49 18.13 0.82 2.42
CA ALA A 49 16.98 1.62 2.01
C ALA A 49 16.04 0.87 1.02
N PRO A 50 16.52 0.17 -0.02
CA PRO A 50 15.63 -0.53 -0.96
C PRO A 50 14.87 -1.68 -0.28
N LEU A 51 15.55 -2.41 0.61
CA LEU A 51 14.95 -3.56 1.30
C LEU A 51 13.89 -3.12 2.30
N THR A 52 14.18 -2.07 3.08
CA THR A 52 13.22 -1.47 4.03
C THR A 52 12.00 -0.89 3.30
N TYR A 53 12.20 -0.25 2.14
CA TYR A 53 11.09 0.20 1.29
C TYR A 53 10.21 -0.97 0.82
N ILE A 54 10.80 -2.04 0.29
CA ILE A 54 10.05 -3.21 -0.21
C ILE A 54 9.24 -3.85 0.92
N LEU A 55 9.85 -4.05 2.10
CA LEU A 55 9.17 -4.63 3.26
C LEU A 55 8.03 -3.74 3.74
N ALA A 56 8.25 -2.42 3.83
CA ALA A 56 7.22 -1.47 4.19
C ALA A 56 6.06 -1.54 3.17
N TYR A 57 6.35 -1.48 1.87
CA TYR A 57 5.34 -1.56 0.82
C TYR A 57 4.49 -2.83 0.93
N VAL A 58 5.12 -3.99 1.15
CA VAL A 58 4.41 -5.27 1.33
C VAL A 58 3.50 -5.22 2.55
N LEU A 59 4.01 -4.79 3.71
CA LEU A 59 3.21 -4.71 4.93
C LEU A 59 2.03 -3.74 4.79
N LEU A 60 2.28 -2.53 4.28
CA LEU A 60 1.23 -1.53 4.06
C LEU A 60 0.18 -2.03 3.06
N THR A 61 0.59 -2.72 2.00
CA THR A 61 -0.34 -3.33 1.03
C THR A 61 -1.20 -4.42 1.67
N LEU A 62 -0.60 -5.28 2.51
CA LEU A 62 -1.34 -6.30 3.25
C LEU A 62 -2.30 -5.69 4.29
N MET A 63 -1.99 -4.50 4.81
CA MET A 63 -2.88 -3.71 5.67
C MET A 63 -3.92 -2.89 4.88
N PHE A 64 -4.09 -3.14 3.59
CA PHE A 64 -5.03 -2.43 2.70
C PHE A 64 -4.79 -0.91 2.62
N VAL A 65 -3.55 -0.47 2.83
CA VAL A 65 -3.18 0.94 2.66
C VAL A 65 -3.01 1.27 1.18
N PRO A 66 -3.51 2.43 0.69
CA PRO A 66 -3.29 2.85 -0.69
C PRO A 66 -1.79 2.96 -1.02
N GLY A 67 -1.37 2.36 -2.12
CA GLY A 67 0.05 2.32 -2.54
C GLY A 67 0.59 3.62 -3.13
N THR A 68 -0.28 4.52 -3.60
CA THR A 68 0.05 5.84 -4.17
C THR A 68 1.08 6.66 -3.37
N PRO A 69 0.88 6.92 -2.05
CA PRO A 69 1.86 7.62 -1.22
C PRO A 69 3.24 6.95 -1.18
N ILE A 70 3.27 5.63 -1.10
CA ILE A 70 4.51 4.86 -0.98
C ILE A 70 5.27 4.92 -2.31
N THR A 71 4.58 4.77 -3.43
CA THR A 71 5.16 4.92 -4.78
C THR A 71 5.76 6.31 -4.99
N ILE A 72 5.07 7.37 -4.53
CA ILE A 72 5.60 8.74 -4.58
C ILE A 72 6.87 8.86 -3.72
N ALA A 73 6.87 8.26 -2.52
CA ALA A 73 8.04 8.23 -1.65
C ALA A 73 9.23 7.53 -2.33
N ALA A 74 9.01 6.41 -3.03
CA ALA A 74 10.09 5.75 -3.79
C ALA A 74 10.70 6.65 -4.87
N GLY A 75 9.87 7.39 -5.62
CA GLY A 75 10.34 8.34 -6.61
C GLY A 75 11.18 9.47 -6.00
N TYR A 76 10.83 9.90 -4.79
CA TYR A 76 11.58 10.93 -4.05
C TYR A 76 12.89 10.41 -3.43
N ILE A 77 12.90 9.17 -2.92
CA ILE A 77 14.06 8.58 -2.22
C ILE A 77 15.11 8.06 -3.21
N PHE A 78 14.67 7.30 -4.21
CA PHE A 78 15.55 6.56 -5.13
C PHE A 78 15.62 7.18 -6.53
N GLY A 79 14.79 8.20 -6.81
CA GLY A 79 14.63 8.77 -8.15
C GLY A 79 13.61 8.01 -9.01
N GLY A 80 13.26 8.56 -10.17
CA GLY A 80 12.18 8.03 -11.00
C GLY A 80 12.41 6.60 -11.50
N ILE A 81 13.61 6.27 -11.98
CA ILE A 81 13.89 4.95 -12.58
C ILE A 81 14.04 3.87 -11.51
N LEU A 82 14.95 4.06 -10.54
CA LEU A 82 15.19 3.08 -9.49
C LEU A 82 13.98 2.96 -8.55
N GLY A 83 13.32 4.08 -8.22
CA GLY A 83 12.09 4.06 -7.43
C GLY A 83 10.97 3.26 -8.11
N THR A 84 10.81 3.39 -9.43
CA THR A 84 9.85 2.57 -10.19
C THR A 84 10.24 1.09 -10.14
N ALA A 85 11.50 0.76 -10.39
CA ALA A 85 11.97 -0.63 -10.36
C ALA A 85 11.71 -1.30 -8.99
N TYR A 86 12.06 -0.64 -7.89
CA TYR A 86 11.80 -1.15 -6.54
C TYR A 86 10.31 -1.23 -6.23
N THR A 87 9.50 -0.27 -6.69
CA THR A 87 8.04 -0.31 -6.52
C THR A 87 7.41 -1.49 -7.24
N VAL A 88 7.84 -1.78 -8.48
CA VAL A 88 7.33 -2.92 -9.25
C VAL A 88 7.67 -4.24 -8.55
N ILE A 89 8.89 -4.40 -8.07
CA ILE A 89 9.32 -5.60 -7.32
C ILE A 89 8.48 -5.74 -6.04
N ALA A 90 8.34 -4.65 -5.28
CA ALA A 90 7.56 -4.65 -4.05
C ALA A 90 6.09 -4.99 -4.29
N ALA A 91 5.47 -4.41 -5.33
CA ALA A 91 4.09 -4.66 -5.70
C ALA A 91 3.85 -6.13 -6.12
N ALA A 92 4.79 -6.72 -6.86
CA ALA A 92 4.70 -8.14 -7.24
C ALA A 92 4.77 -9.06 -6.02
N LEU A 93 5.67 -8.77 -5.07
CA LEU A 93 5.81 -9.51 -3.82
C LEU A 93 4.56 -9.37 -2.94
N SER A 94 4.04 -8.16 -2.81
CA SER A 94 2.87 -7.89 -1.97
C SER A 94 1.61 -8.54 -2.55
N ALA A 95 1.43 -8.52 -3.88
CA ALA A 95 0.35 -9.23 -4.53
C ALA A 95 0.43 -10.75 -4.28
N SER A 96 1.62 -11.33 -4.43
CA SER A 96 1.85 -12.77 -4.17
C SER A 96 1.57 -13.14 -2.71
N ALA A 97 1.98 -12.28 -1.77
CA ALA A 97 1.69 -12.43 -0.35
C ALA A 97 0.18 -12.29 -0.05
N ALA A 98 -0.50 -11.32 -0.65
CA ALA A 98 -1.93 -11.11 -0.46
C ALA A 98 -2.76 -12.31 -0.94
N PHE A 99 -2.43 -12.88 -2.11
CA PHE A 99 -3.04 -14.13 -2.58
C PHE A 99 -2.75 -15.30 -1.64
N THR A 100 -1.58 -15.30 -1.01
CA THR A 100 -1.19 -16.32 -0.04
C THR A 100 -1.94 -16.24 1.29
N VAL A 101 -2.30 -15.03 1.71
CA VAL A 101 -3.11 -14.82 2.91
C VAL A 101 -4.61 -15.03 2.62
N SER A 102 -5.04 -14.81 1.38
CA SER A 102 -6.44 -14.92 0.98
C SER A 102 -6.92 -16.35 0.67
N ARG A 103 -6.02 -17.32 0.48
CA ARG A 103 -6.40 -18.73 0.28
C ARG A 103 -6.85 -19.38 1.59
#